data_AF-A0A2P6W883-F1
#
_entry.id   AF-A0A2P6W883-F1
#
_cell.length_a   1.000
_cell.length_b   1.000
_cell.length_c   1.000
_cell.angle_alpha   90.00
_cell.angle_beta   90.00
_cell.angle_gamma   90.00
#
_symmetry.space_group_name_H-M   'P 1'
#
loop_
_entity.id
_entity.type
_entity.pdbx_description
1 polymer ?
#
loop_
_entity_poly.entity_id
_entity_poly.type
_entity_poly.pdbx_seq_one_letter_code
_entity_poly.pdbx_strand_id
1 'polypeptide(L)'
;MRTKLYIAAIAFALLAAPAAAQEETPDEADPGPGLISSGSMIYGLETAYDNAAMNAGLKKAGNVAQERAAEARQASENNNTRGVEKAARELEKTADKAKDSDEEGINKAMQMMQETIQNAPNAQARHGMQTALQNMQEAQQKRQEGRQQADQQNRDAGSNQQERNPDQSNRSEDSGDNRTQESDRS
;
A
#
# COMPACT_ATOMS: atom_id res chain seq x y z
N MET A 1 14.24 38.23 -36.12
CA MET A 1 14.16 37.68 -34.76
C MET A 1 12.76 37.90 -34.20
N ARG A 2 11.83 36.96 -34.40
CA ARG A 2 10.51 36.93 -33.73
C ARG A 2 10.05 35.49 -33.64
N THR A 3 10.65 34.74 -32.72
CA THR A 3 10.22 33.40 -32.32
C THR A 3 10.25 33.38 -30.82
N LYS A 4 9.07 33.41 -30.21
CA LYS A 4 8.73 33.07 -28.81
C LYS A 4 7.35 33.63 -28.51
N LEU A 5 6.31 32.80 -28.59
CA LEU A 5 5.05 32.88 -27.83
C LEU A 5 3.96 32.04 -28.53
N TYR A 6 4.09 30.73 -28.49
CA TYR A 6 2.95 29.81 -28.67
C TYR A 6 3.17 28.56 -27.82
N ILE A 7 3.15 28.73 -26.50
CA ILE A 7 2.95 27.65 -25.53
C ILE A 7 1.88 28.17 -24.58
N ALA A 8 0.63 27.79 -24.81
CA ALA A 8 -0.51 27.77 -23.87
C ALA A 8 -1.85 27.87 -24.63
N ALA A 9 -2.24 26.84 -25.39
CA ALA A 9 -3.62 26.70 -25.88
C ALA A 9 -3.91 25.28 -26.37
N ILE A 10 -3.58 24.25 -25.58
CA ILE A 10 -4.11 22.88 -25.80
C ILE A 10 -4.48 22.31 -24.42
N ALA A 11 -5.45 22.93 -23.78
CA ALA A 11 -6.05 22.42 -22.56
C ALA A 11 -7.42 23.08 -22.37
N PHE A 12 -8.38 22.86 -23.29
CA PHE A 12 -9.82 23.06 -23.04
C PHE A 12 -10.70 22.66 -24.25
N ALA A 13 -10.44 21.50 -24.86
CA ALA A 13 -11.22 21.04 -26.02
C ALA A 13 -11.50 19.53 -26.00
N LEU A 14 -12.09 19.02 -24.91
CA LEU A 14 -12.76 17.71 -24.87
C LEU A 14 -13.96 17.74 -23.91
N LEU A 15 -14.72 18.84 -23.93
CA LEU A 15 -15.99 18.98 -23.20
C LEU A 15 -17.11 19.19 -24.23
N ALA A 16 -17.38 18.13 -24.99
CA ALA A 16 -18.53 18.02 -25.87
C ALA A 16 -18.98 16.55 -25.89
N ALA A 17 -19.71 16.17 -24.84
CA ALA A 17 -20.52 14.96 -24.86
C ALA A 17 -21.87 15.29 -25.53
N PRO A 18 -22.41 14.44 -26.42
CA PRO A 18 -23.82 14.47 -26.70
C PRO A 18 -24.56 13.79 -25.54
N ALA A 19 -25.42 14.56 -24.89
CA ALA A 19 -26.43 14.05 -23.98
C ALA A 19 -27.45 13.22 -24.77
N ALA A 20 -27.47 11.91 -24.57
CA ALA A 20 -28.61 11.05 -24.89
C ALA A 20 -28.47 9.72 -24.13
N ALA A 21 -29.15 9.63 -22.99
CA ALA A 21 -29.75 8.43 -22.37
C ALA A 21 -29.81 8.67 -20.85
N GLN A 22 -30.85 9.39 -20.41
CA GLN A 22 -31.39 9.20 -19.07
C GLN A 22 -32.21 7.91 -19.10
N GLU A 23 -31.80 6.93 -18.32
CA GLU A 23 -32.65 5.84 -17.86
C GLU A 23 -32.46 5.74 -16.34
N GLU A 24 -33.52 5.35 -15.67
CA GLU A 24 -33.94 5.81 -14.35
C GLU A 24 -33.07 5.32 -13.20
N THR A 25 -32.93 6.17 -12.17
CA THR A 25 -32.44 5.77 -10.85
C THR A 25 -33.38 4.76 -10.21
N PRO A 26 -32.82 3.70 -9.59
CA PRO A 26 -33.14 3.47 -8.20
C PRO A 26 -31.86 3.33 -7.36
N ASP A 27 -31.94 3.91 -6.16
CA ASP A 27 -31.16 3.67 -4.95
C ASP A 27 -29.69 3.23 -5.07
N GLU A 28 -28.80 4.13 -4.64
CA GLU A 28 -27.61 3.81 -3.82
C GLU A 28 -26.91 2.49 -4.17
N ALA A 29 -26.62 2.29 -5.46
CA ALA A 29 -25.71 1.25 -5.90
C ALA A 29 -24.30 1.71 -5.54
N ASP A 30 -23.84 1.30 -4.36
CA ASP A 30 -22.42 1.14 -4.05
C ASP A 30 -21.76 0.58 -5.32
N PRO A 31 -20.97 1.37 -6.09
CA PRO A 31 -20.47 0.94 -7.37
C PRO A 31 -19.61 -0.28 -7.08
N GLY A 32 -20.11 -1.45 -7.50
CA GLY A 32 -19.48 -2.72 -7.21
C GLY A 32 -17.99 -2.69 -7.56
N PRO A 33 -17.18 -3.53 -6.91
CA PRO A 33 -15.73 -3.52 -7.03
C PRO A 33 -15.31 -3.62 -8.50
N GLY A 34 -14.58 -2.59 -8.96
CA GLY A 34 -14.21 -2.37 -10.36
C GLY A 34 -15.37 -1.78 -11.17
N LEU A 35 -15.17 -0.60 -11.77
CA LEU A 35 -16.12 -0.05 -12.76
C LEU A 35 -16.24 -0.97 -13.99
N ILE A 36 -15.32 -1.93 -14.10
CA ILE A 36 -15.04 -2.73 -15.27
C ILE A 36 -14.81 -4.18 -14.83
N SER A 37 -15.63 -5.12 -15.31
CA SER A 37 -15.46 -6.54 -15.01
C SER A 37 -14.13 -7.10 -15.54
N SER A 38 -13.53 -8.03 -14.79
CA SER A 38 -12.28 -8.74 -15.12
C SER A 38 -12.26 -9.49 -16.46
N GLY A 39 -13.45 -9.74 -17.03
CA GLY A 39 -13.63 -10.31 -18.37
C GLY A 39 -13.58 -9.32 -19.53
N SER A 40 -13.54 -8.01 -19.28
CA SER A 40 -13.60 -7.00 -20.34
C SER A 40 -12.24 -6.66 -20.97
N MET A 41 -12.27 -6.11 -22.19
CA MET A 41 -11.07 -5.62 -22.88
C MET A 41 -10.45 -4.39 -22.18
N ILE A 42 -11.27 -3.59 -21.51
CA ILE A 42 -10.84 -2.36 -20.83
C ILE A 42 -10.27 -2.62 -19.42
N TYR A 43 -10.44 -3.83 -18.88
CA TYR A 43 -9.89 -4.23 -17.58
C TYR A 43 -8.37 -4.04 -17.49
N GLY A 44 -7.64 -4.33 -18.57
CA GLY A 44 -6.19 -4.13 -18.59
C GLY A 44 -5.79 -2.67 -18.41
N LEU A 45 -6.63 -1.73 -18.84
CA LEU A 45 -6.42 -0.29 -18.69
C LEU A 45 -6.65 0.16 -17.24
N GLU A 46 -7.71 -0.34 -16.61
CA GLU A 46 -7.98 -0.11 -15.18
C GLU A 46 -6.87 -0.67 -14.30
N THR A 47 -6.43 -1.91 -14.58
CA THR A 47 -5.29 -2.51 -13.87
C THR A 47 -4.02 -1.70 -14.04
N ALA A 48 -3.74 -1.18 -15.24
CA ALA A 48 -2.59 -0.33 -15.48
C ALA A 48 -2.70 1.01 -14.72
N TYR A 49 -3.90 1.60 -14.69
CA TYR A 49 -4.17 2.82 -13.93
C TYR A 49 -3.97 2.62 -12.44
N ASP A 50 -4.53 1.56 -11.84
CA ASP A 50 -4.38 1.28 -10.42
C ASP A 50 -2.91 1.03 -10.05
N ASN A 51 -2.19 0.29 -10.88
CA ASN A 51 -0.76 0.09 -10.70
C ASN A 51 0.03 1.40 -10.77
N ALA A 52 -0.30 2.30 -11.71
CA ALA A 52 0.34 3.60 -11.82
C ALA A 52 -0.01 4.50 -10.62
N ALA A 53 -1.26 4.52 -10.19
CA ALA A 53 -1.73 5.28 -9.04
C ALA A 53 -1.08 4.80 -7.74
N MET A 54 -0.95 3.48 -7.55
CA MET A 54 -0.21 2.90 -6.43
C MET A 54 1.27 3.30 -6.44
N ASN A 55 1.94 3.17 -7.60
CA ASN A 55 3.34 3.54 -7.74
C ASN A 55 3.59 5.05 -7.51
N ALA A 56 2.60 5.88 -7.84
CA ALA A 56 2.62 7.33 -7.58
C ALA A 56 2.24 7.69 -6.14
N GLY A 57 1.87 6.72 -5.29
CA GLY A 57 1.40 6.97 -3.92
C GLY A 57 0.00 7.58 -3.84
N LEU A 58 -0.74 7.62 -4.95
CA LEU A 58 -2.10 8.17 -5.03
C LEU A 58 -3.16 7.16 -4.58
N LYS A 59 -2.86 5.86 -4.62
CA LYS A 59 -3.75 4.78 -4.19
C LYS A 59 -3.03 3.80 -3.27
N LYS A 60 -3.75 3.32 -2.26
CA LYS A 60 -3.28 2.33 -1.29
C LYS A 60 -3.32 0.93 -1.89
N ALA A 61 -2.26 0.14 -1.68
CA ALA A 61 -2.17 -1.23 -2.17
C ALA A 61 -3.21 -2.15 -1.52
N GLY A 62 -3.55 -1.88 -0.26
CA GLY A 62 -4.63 -2.54 0.45
C GLY A 62 -5.99 -2.34 -0.23
N ASN A 63 -6.28 -1.12 -0.71
CA ASN A 63 -7.52 -0.83 -1.41
C ASN A 63 -7.58 -1.55 -2.77
N VAL A 64 -6.49 -1.52 -3.54
CA VAL A 64 -6.44 -2.25 -4.83
C VAL A 64 -6.55 -3.75 -4.60
N ALA A 65 -5.92 -4.29 -3.57
CA ALA A 65 -6.06 -5.71 -3.22
C ALA A 65 -7.52 -6.05 -2.87
N GLN A 66 -8.22 -5.21 -2.12
CA GLN A 66 -9.63 -5.42 -1.82
C GLN A 66 -10.48 -5.44 -3.09
N GLU A 67 -10.26 -4.50 -4.02
CA GLU A 67 -10.94 -4.48 -5.32
C GLU A 67 -10.68 -5.77 -6.10
N ARG A 68 -9.42 -6.23 -6.23
CA ARG A 68 -9.10 -7.48 -6.94
C ARG A 68 -9.70 -8.72 -6.28
N ALA A 69 -9.73 -8.78 -4.95
CA ALA A 69 -10.38 -9.88 -4.22
C ALA A 69 -11.89 -9.91 -4.49
N ALA A 70 -12.51 -8.74 -4.56
CA ALA A 70 -13.95 -8.65 -4.79
C ALA A 70 -14.33 -8.83 -6.28
N GLU A 71 -13.46 -8.47 -7.22
CA GLU A 71 -13.56 -8.88 -8.63
C GLU A 71 -13.43 -10.39 -8.82
N ALA A 72 -12.52 -11.05 -8.07
CA ALA A 72 -12.41 -12.50 -8.08
C ALA A 72 -13.69 -13.15 -7.56
N ARG A 73 -14.29 -12.58 -6.51
CA ARG A 73 -15.61 -13.00 -6.01
C ARG A 73 -16.70 -12.85 -7.06
N GLN A 74 -16.84 -11.67 -7.65
CA GLN A 74 -17.84 -11.41 -8.68
C GLN A 74 -17.65 -12.33 -9.89
N ALA A 75 -16.40 -12.56 -10.32
CA ALA A 75 -16.11 -13.49 -11.40
C ALA A 75 -16.46 -14.94 -11.03
N SER A 76 -16.26 -15.34 -9.78
CA SER A 76 -16.63 -16.67 -9.28
C SER A 76 -18.15 -16.86 -9.24
N GLU A 77 -18.89 -15.87 -8.75
CA GLU A 77 -20.36 -15.86 -8.74
C GLU A 77 -20.93 -15.99 -10.16
N ASN A 78 -20.29 -15.36 -11.14
CA ASN A 78 -20.64 -15.44 -12.56
C ASN A 78 -20.10 -16.68 -13.27
N ASN A 79 -19.50 -17.64 -12.57
CA ASN A 79 -18.85 -18.83 -13.14
C ASN A 79 -17.76 -18.52 -14.21
N ASN A 80 -17.17 -17.32 -14.14
CA ASN A 80 -16.12 -16.89 -15.06
C ASN A 80 -14.74 -17.28 -14.51
N THR A 81 -14.34 -18.54 -14.73
CA THR A 81 -13.06 -19.08 -14.26
C THR A 81 -11.85 -18.25 -14.71
N ARG A 82 -11.86 -17.73 -15.95
CA ARG A 82 -10.77 -16.89 -16.46
C ARG A 82 -10.68 -15.55 -15.73
N GLY A 83 -11.83 -14.96 -15.42
CA GLY A 83 -11.92 -13.73 -14.62
C GLY A 83 -11.38 -13.94 -13.20
N VAL A 84 -11.75 -15.05 -12.56
CA VAL A 84 -11.23 -15.43 -11.23
C VAL A 84 -9.71 -15.55 -11.26
N GLU A 85 -9.16 -16.33 -12.19
CA GLU A 85 -7.71 -16.52 -12.29
C GLU A 85 -6.96 -15.21 -12.55
N LYS A 86 -7.54 -14.32 -13.35
CA LYS A 86 -6.94 -13.02 -13.66
C LYS A 86 -6.95 -12.10 -12.44
N ALA A 87 -8.09 -11.98 -11.77
CA ALA A 87 -8.22 -11.16 -10.57
C ALA A 87 -7.34 -11.70 -9.42
N ALA A 88 -7.28 -13.02 -9.23
CA ALA A 88 -6.42 -13.65 -8.24
C ALA A 88 -4.93 -13.40 -8.49
N ARG A 89 -4.47 -13.43 -9.76
CA ARG A 89 -3.09 -13.08 -10.12
C ARG A 89 -2.76 -11.61 -9.89
N GLU A 90 -3.68 -10.70 -10.19
CA GLU A 90 -3.46 -9.27 -9.94
C GLU A 90 -3.51 -8.93 -8.45
N LEU A 91 -4.35 -9.64 -7.69
CA LEU A 91 -4.38 -9.57 -6.23
C LEU A 91 -3.03 -9.97 -5.62
N GLU A 92 -2.49 -11.13 -6.03
CA GLU A 92 -1.18 -11.63 -5.59
C GLU A 92 -0.08 -10.58 -5.84
N LYS A 93 0.01 -10.07 -7.07
CA LYS A 93 0.97 -9.00 -7.43
C LYS A 93 0.79 -7.73 -6.60
N THR A 94 -0.45 -7.36 -6.31
CA THR A 94 -0.75 -6.17 -5.51
C THR A 94 -0.31 -6.37 -4.06
N ALA A 95 -0.52 -7.57 -3.52
CA ALA A 95 -0.10 -7.94 -2.17
C ALA A 95 1.42 -7.97 -2.00
N ASP A 96 2.15 -8.38 -3.04
CA ASP A 96 3.62 -8.33 -3.09
C ASP A 96 4.17 -6.89 -3.12
N LYS A 97 3.46 -5.99 -3.80
CA LYS A 97 3.83 -4.57 -3.89
C LYS A 97 3.45 -3.77 -2.65
N ALA A 98 2.53 -4.29 -1.84
CA ALA A 98 2.10 -3.63 -0.62
C ALA A 98 3.28 -3.55 0.38
N LYS A 99 3.80 -2.34 0.59
CA LYS A 99 4.75 -2.05 1.66
C LYS A 99 4.08 -2.17 3.03
N ASP A 100 4.86 -2.09 4.10
CA ASP A 100 4.41 -2.24 5.50
C ASP A 100 3.25 -1.32 5.92
N SER A 101 2.96 -0.26 5.17
CA SER A 101 1.93 0.73 5.49
C SER A 101 0.48 0.28 5.23
N ASP A 102 0.23 -0.95 4.74
CA ASP A 102 -1.09 -1.35 4.24
C ASP A 102 -1.53 -2.78 4.60
N GLU A 103 -0.98 -3.33 5.68
CA GLU A 103 -1.30 -4.68 6.16
C GLU A 103 -2.78 -4.93 6.40
N GLU A 104 -3.48 -3.96 7.00
CA GLU A 104 -4.90 -4.09 7.28
C GLU A 104 -5.70 -4.32 5.99
N GLY A 105 -5.35 -3.60 4.93
CA GLY A 105 -6.02 -3.72 3.65
C GLY A 105 -5.75 -5.07 2.97
N ILE A 106 -4.51 -5.57 3.05
CA ILE A 106 -4.16 -6.90 2.55
C ILE A 106 -4.84 -8.00 3.37
N ASN A 107 -4.94 -7.87 4.69
CA ASN A 107 -5.64 -8.83 5.54
C ASN A 107 -7.12 -8.93 5.19
N LYS A 108 -7.78 -7.79 4.97
CA LYS A 108 -9.18 -7.76 4.50
C LYS A 108 -9.32 -8.44 3.14
N ALA A 109 -8.40 -8.18 2.20
CA ALA A 109 -8.42 -8.82 0.89
C ALA A 109 -8.26 -10.35 0.99
N MET A 110 -7.36 -10.84 1.86
CA MET A 110 -7.21 -12.28 2.12
C MET A 110 -8.46 -12.90 2.74
N GLN A 111 -9.10 -12.23 3.69
CA GLN A 111 -10.36 -12.69 4.30
C GLN A 111 -11.47 -12.83 3.25
N MET A 112 -11.64 -11.83 2.39
CA MET A 112 -12.61 -11.89 1.28
C MET A 112 -12.32 -13.03 0.31
N MET A 113 -11.05 -13.28 -0.01
CA MET A 113 -10.69 -14.44 -0.83
C MET A 113 -11.02 -15.76 -0.13
N GLN A 114 -10.76 -15.87 1.17
CA GLN A 114 -11.06 -17.08 1.94
C GLN A 114 -12.57 -17.38 1.99
N GLU A 115 -13.41 -16.35 2.12
CA GLU A 115 -14.87 -16.48 2.00
C GLU A 115 -15.30 -16.88 0.59
N THR A 116 -14.68 -16.30 -0.43
CA THR A 116 -14.97 -16.59 -1.83
C THR A 116 -14.65 -18.04 -2.18
N ILE A 117 -13.50 -18.55 -1.73
CA ILE A 117 -13.07 -19.94 -1.93
C ILE A 117 -14.09 -20.93 -1.37
N GLN A 118 -14.66 -20.65 -0.19
CA GLN A 118 -15.65 -21.53 0.45
C GLN A 118 -16.94 -21.65 -0.37
N ASN A 119 -17.34 -20.56 -1.02
CA ASN A 119 -18.60 -20.46 -1.75
C ASN A 119 -18.46 -20.65 -3.27
N ALA A 120 -17.23 -20.79 -3.77
CA ALA A 120 -16.99 -20.85 -5.20
C ALA A 120 -17.49 -22.17 -5.80
N PRO A 121 -18.35 -22.13 -6.83
CA PRO A 121 -18.94 -23.33 -7.42
C PRO A 121 -17.92 -24.15 -8.23
N ASN A 122 -16.92 -23.49 -8.81
CA ASN A 122 -15.97 -24.09 -9.73
C ASN A 122 -14.68 -24.56 -9.03
N ALA A 123 -14.28 -25.82 -9.24
CA ALA A 123 -13.10 -26.41 -8.61
C ALA A 123 -11.76 -25.82 -9.10
N GLN A 124 -11.63 -25.50 -10.38
CA GLN A 124 -10.44 -24.88 -10.94
C GLN A 124 -10.26 -23.44 -10.44
N ALA A 125 -11.36 -22.67 -10.40
CA ALA A 125 -11.38 -21.34 -9.83
C ALA A 125 -11.01 -21.35 -8.34
N ARG A 126 -11.56 -22.30 -7.57
CA ARG A 126 -11.19 -22.54 -6.16
C ARG A 126 -9.69 -22.80 -6.01
N HIS A 127 -9.14 -23.67 -6.84
CA HIS A 127 -7.71 -24.00 -6.78
C HIS A 127 -6.84 -22.76 -7.05
N GLY A 128 -7.13 -21.99 -8.09
CA GLY A 128 -6.39 -20.77 -8.40
C GLY A 128 -6.46 -19.72 -7.28
N MET A 129 -7.63 -19.52 -6.67
CA MET A 129 -7.77 -18.62 -5.52
C MET A 129 -7.04 -19.13 -4.28
N GLN A 130 -7.05 -20.45 -4.02
CA GLN A 130 -6.29 -21.06 -2.92
C GLN A 130 -4.79 -20.85 -3.07
N THR A 131 -4.25 -21.05 -4.27
CA THR A 131 -2.84 -20.79 -4.56
C THR A 131 -2.49 -19.32 -4.33
N ALA A 132 -3.30 -18.39 -4.84
CA ALA A 132 -3.07 -16.96 -4.62
C ALA A 132 -3.12 -16.60 -3.13
N LEU A 133 -4.07 -17.17 -2.37
CA LEU A 133 -4.17 -16.95 -0.92
C LEU A 133 -2.94 -17.46 -0.17
N GLN A 134 -2.45 -18.65 -0.52
CA GLN A 134 -1.23 -19.22 0.08
C GLN A 134 -0.01 -18.35 -0.20
N ASN A 135 0.18 -17.92 -1.44
CA ASN A 135 1.29 -17.04 -1.82
C ASN A 135 1.26 -15.71 -1.05
N MET A 136 0.08 -15.12 -0.88
CA MET A 136 -0.10 -13.90 -0.07
C MET A 136 0.25 -14.12 1.40
N GLN A 137 -0.18 -15.25 1.99
CA GLN A 137 0.13 -15.60 3.38
C GLN A 137 1.64 -15.78 3.58
N GLU A 138 2.31 -16.50 2.68
CA GLU A 138 3.76 -16.66 2.71
C GLU A 138 4.49 -15.31 2.58
N ALA A 139 4.05 -14.44 1.68
CA ALA A 139 4.62 -13.12 1.48
C ALA A 139 4.44 -12.22 2.72
N GLN A 140 3.32 -12.35 3.44
CA GLN A 140 3.13 -11.67 4.72
C GLN A 140 4.03 -12.24 5.82
N GLN A 141 4.12 -13.57 5.92
CA GLN A 141 4.96 -14.21 6.93
C GLN A 141 6.43 -13.81 6.77
N LYS A 142 6.97 -13.86 5.54
CA LYS A 142 8.34 -13.42 5.23
C LYS A 142 8.58 -11.96 5.60
N ARG A 143 7.59 -11.09 5.42
CA ARG A 143 7.67 -9.67 5.84
C ARG A 143 7.73 -9.52 7.36
N GLN A 144 6.92 -10.27 8.09
CA GLN A 144 6.94 -10.24 9.56
C GLN A 144 8.28 -10.77 10.10
N GLU A 145 8.79 -11.86 9.53
CA GLU A 145 10.10 -12.42 9.90
C GLU A 145 11.24 -11.43 9.60
N GLY A 146 11.21 -10.77 8.45
CA GLY A 146 12.19 -9.72 8.10
C GLY A 146 12.18 -8.53 9.06
N ARG A 147 11.00 -8.11 9.56
CA ARG A 147 10.88 -7.07 10.58
C ARG A 147 11.48 -7.48 11.92
N GLN A 148 11.19 -8.70 12.37
CA GLN A 148 11.75 -9.21 13.62
C GLN A 148 13.28 -9.27 13.58
N GLN A 149 13.86 -9.61 12.42
CA GLN A 149 15.31 -9.61 12.23
C GLN A 149 15.90 -8.18 12.21
N ALA A 150 15.22 -7.23 11.54
CA ALA A 150 15.65 -5.83 11.52
C ALA A 150 15.60 -5.18 12.93
N ASP A 151 14.57 -5.50 13.71
CA ASP A 151 14.43 -5.03 15.09
C ASP A 151 15.49 -5.62 16.03
N GLN A 152 15.84 -6.90 15.85
CA GLN A 152 16.94 -7.54 16.59
C GLN A 152 18.29 -6.89 16.26
N GLN A 153 18.60 -6.68 14.97
CA GLN A 153 19.83 -6.01 14.54
C GLN A 153 19.94 -4.58 15.07
N ASN A 154 18.83 -3.83 15.13
CA ASN A 154 18.82 -2.48 15.70
C ASN A 154 19.03 -2.49 17.23
N ARG A 155 18.53 -3.49 17.95
CA ARG A 155 18.81 -3.64 19.40
C ARG A 155 20.29 -3.94 19.66
N ASP A 156 20.89 -4.81 18.86
CA ASP A 156 22.31 -5.20 18.99
C ASP A 156 23.27 -4.08 18.54
N ALA A 157 22.86 -3.23 17.60
CA ALA A 157 23.62 -2.04 17.21
C ALA A 157 23.49 -0.89 18.23
N GLY A 158 22.32 -0.74 18.85
CA GLY A 158 22.06 0.29 19.88
C GLY A 158 22.77 0.04 21.21
N SER A 159 22.95 -1.23 21.61
CA SER A 159 23.69 -1.60 22.83
C SER A 159 25.19 -1.26 22.75
N ASN A 160 25.79 -1.32 21.55
CA ASN A 160 27.21 -1.00 21.34
C ASN A 160 27.55 0.51 21.34
N GLN A 161 26.55 1.41 21.31
CA GLN A 161 26.79 2.85 21.43
C GLN A 161 26.76 3.35 22.88
N GLN A 162 26.15 2.59 23.80
CA GLN A 162 26.04 3.00 25.20
C GLN A 162 27.28 2.64 26.04
N GLU A 163 28.16 1.76 25.54
CA GLU A 163 29.44 1.41 26.19
C GLU A 163 30.63 2.28 25.74
N ARG A 164 30.44 3.26 24.84
CA ARG A 164 31.51 4.16 24.37
C ARG A 164 31.41 5.59 24.90
N ASN A 165 31.07 5.77 26.19
CA ASN A 165 31.38 7.02 26.88
C ASN A 165 32.28 6.72 28.09
N PRO A 166 33.61 6.91 27.95
CA PRO A 166 34.59 6.57 28.96
C PRO A 166 34.70 7.68 30.01
N ASP A 167 34.87 7.27 31.26
CA ASP A 167 35.93 7.82 32.12
C ASP A 167 36.05 9.36 32.19
N GLN A 168 35.02 10.03 32.71
CA GLN A 168 35.11 11.43 33.13
C GLN A 168 34.42 11.64 34.49
N SER A 169 34.94 11.01 35.54
CA SER A 169 34.67 11.46 36.91
C SER A 169 35.78 11.03 37.86
N ASN A 170 37.01 11.44 37.56
CA ASN A 170 38.10 11.47 38.54
C ASN A 170 38.90 12.76 38.38
N ARG A 171 38.36 13.86 38.90
CA ARG A 171 39.16 15.03 39.29
C ARG A 171 38.54 15.70 40.51
N SER A 172 38.76 15.06 41.65
CA SER A 172 38.64 15.71 42.96
C SER A 172 39.93 16.47 43.25
N GLU A 173 39.76 17.68 43.77
CA GLU A 173 40.64 18.41 44.70
C GLU A 173 41.99 18.95 44.20
N ASP A 174 42.13 20.28 44.17
CA ASP A 174 43.16 20.96 45.00
C ASP A 174 42.90 22.48 45.14
N SER A 175 42.61 22.86 46.38
CA SER A 175 42.90 24.08 47.16
C SER A 175 43.45 25.34 46.47
N GLY A 176 42.87 26.50 46.80
CA GLY A 176 43.43 27.81 46.45
C GLY A 176 42.66 29.00 46.99
N ASP A 177 42.65 29.12 48.32
CA ASP A 177 42.24 30.28 49.11
C ASP A 177 42.86 31.60 48.57
N ASN A 178 42.07 32.66 48.35
CA ASN A 178 42.58 34.03 48.49
C ASN A 178 41.47 35.05 48.79
N ARG A 179 41.36 35.40 50.07
CA ARG A 179 40.76 36.64 50.58
C ARG A 179 41.58 37.86 50.15
N THR A 180 40.95 38.90 49.65
CA THR A 180 41.38 40.31 49.82
C THR A 180 40.13 41.19 49.68
N GLN A 181 39.55 41.65 50.80
CA GLN A 181 39.57 43.04 51.31
C GLN A 181 39.17 44.09 50.25
N GLU A 182 38.00 44.74 50.34
CA GLU A 182 37.64 45.87 51.22
C GLU A 182 38.15 47.23 50.68
N SER A 183 37.26 48.24 50.74
CA SER A 183 37.37 49.65 50.29
C SER A 183 37.43 49.87 48.76
N ASP A 184 36.62 50.74 48.14
CA ASP A 184 36.42 52.12 48.55
C ASP A 184 35.10 52.74 48.05
N ARG A 185 34.63 53.71 48.82
CA ARG A 185 33.55 54.64 48.49
C ARG A 185 34.07 55.70 47.53
N SER A 186 33.25 56.09 46.56
CA SER A 186 33.07 57.49 46.11
C SER A 186 31.78 57.61 45.33
#